data_AF-A0A5J5AWX2-F1
#
_entry.id   AF-A0A5J5AWX2-F1
#
_cell.length_a   1.000
_cell.length_b   1.000
_cell.length_c   1.000
_cell.angle_alpha   90.00
_cell.angle_beta   90.00
_cell.angle_gamma   90.00
#
_symmetry.space_group_name_H-M   'P 1'
#
loop_
_entity.id
_entity.type
_entity.pdbx_description
1 polymer ?
#
loop_
_entity_poly.entity_id
_entity_poly.type
_entity_poly.pdbx_seq_one_letter_code
_entity_poly.pdbx_strand_id
1 'polypeptide(L)'
;MEGSKQQKHFVLVHGVCHGGWCWYKLKAQLESAGHRITAPDMSASGINLKTLNEVRTLYDYTLPLMELMASLPPKEKVILVGHSLGGMNLALAMDKFPEKISVAVFLAAFMPDTAHPPSYVLEQLLERTPAEAWMDTRFSSYGSPGKPLTSIFLGPKFMSARLYQLCSAE
;
A
#
# COMPACT_ATOMS: atom_id res chain seq x y z
N MET A 1 -23.54 8.92 -29.64
CA MET A 1 -23.74 7.81 -28.68
C MET A 1 -22.57 7.85 -27.73
N GLU A 2 -22.74 8.48 -26.57
CA GLU A 2 -21.78 8.36 -25.48
C GLU A 2 -21.73 6.89 -25.09
N GLY A 3 -20.57 6.24 -25.28
CA GLY A 3 -20.39 4.84 -24.92
C GLY A 3 -20.77 4.67 -23.46
N SER A 4 -21.62 3.68 -23.16
CA SER A 4 -21.98 3.37 -21.78
C SER A 4 -20.71 3.19 -20.97
N LYS A 5 -20.46 4.10 -20.01
CA LYS A 5 -19.30 3.98 -19.11
C LYS A 5 -19.48 2.68 -18.32
N GLN A 6 -18.74 1.65 -18.71
CA GLN A 6 -18.83 0.36 -18.05
C GLN A 6 -18.30 0.51 -16.63
N GLN A 7 -19.15 0.22 -15.64
CA GLN A 7 -18.76 0.18 -14.24
C GLN A 7 -17.55 -0.74 -14.06
N LYS A 8 -16.53 -0.26 -13.34
CA LYS A 8 -15.35 -1.01 -12.93
C LYS A 8 -15.28 -1.06 -11.41
N HIS A 9 -14.57 -2.06 -10.90
CA HIS A 9 -14.28 -2.18 -9.48
C HIS A 9 -12.81 -1.83 -9.22
N PHE A 10 -12.55 -0.78 -8.45
CA PHE A 10 -11.21 -0.41 -8.00
C PHE A 10 -10.97 -0.94 -6.60
N VAL A 11 -9.80 -1.53 -6.39
CA VAL A 11 -9.28 -1.89 -5.07
C VAL A 11 -8.08 -0.98 -4.78
N LEU A 12 -8.23 -0.12 -3.78
CA LEU A 12 -7.24 0.93 -3.43
C LEU A 12 -6.44 0.50 -2.21
N VAL A 13 -5.14 0.28 -2.39
CA VAL A 13 -4.21 -0.23 -1.38
C VAL A 13 -3.30 0.90 -0.91
N HIS A 14 -3.41 1.23 0.38
CA HIS A 14 -2.67 2.33 1.01
C HIS A 14 -1.17 2.02 1.18
N GLY A 15 -0.40 3.06 1.52
CA GLY A 15 1.03 2.94 1.84
C GLY A 15 1.30 2.68 3.32
N VAL A 16 2.58 2.64 3.69
CA VAL A 16 3.02 2.43 5.08
C VAL A 16 2.45 3.51 6.02
N CYS A 17 2.15 3.15 7.26
CA CYS A 17 1.60 4.03 8.31
C CYS A 17 0.23 4.68 8.02
N HIS A 18 -0.46 4.26 6.95
CA HIS A 18 -1.80 4.73 6.59
C HIS A 18 -2.84 3.61 6.76
N GLY A 19 -4.07 3.88 6.35
CA GLY A 19 -5.16 2.92 6.19
C GLY A 19 -6.00 3.29 4.97
N GLY A 20 -7.07 2.55 4.72
CA GLY A 20 -8.05 2.82 3.66
C GLY A 20 -8.65 4.23 3.75
N TRP A 21 -8.64 4.85 4.93
CA TRP A 21 -9.05 6.24 5.16
C TRP A 21 -8.34 7.26 4.27
N CYS A 22 -7.09 7.00 3.85
CA CYS A 22 -6.34 7.96 3.01
C CYS A 22 -6.97 8.16 1.63
N TRP A 23 -7.85 7.24 1.21
CA TRP A 23 -8.51 7.29 -0.08
C TRP A 23 -9.86 8.03 -0.08
N TYR A 24 -10.29 8.62 1.03
CA TYR A 24 -11.66 9.13 1.17
C TYR A 24 -12.08 10.10 0.04
N LYS A 25 -11.21 11.04 -0.38
CA LYS A 25 -11.49 11.98 -1.48
C LYS A 25 -11.64 11.26 -2.82
N LEU A 26 -10.70 10.36 -3.14
CA LEU A 26 -10.69 9.64 -4.41
C LEU A 26 -11.84 8.64 -4.50
N LYS A 27 -12.15 7.96 -3.40
CA LYS A 27 -13.30 7.06 -3.28
C LYS A 27 -14.59 7.78 -3.64
N ALA A 28 -14.85 8.94 -3.04
CA ALA A 28 -16.04 9.74 -3.33
C ALA A 28 -16.14 10.15 -4.82
N GLN A 29 -15.01 10.56 -5.42
CA GLN A 29 -14.98 10.95 -6.84
C GLN A 29 -15.24 9.77 -7.78
N LEU A 30 -14.60 8.61 -7.55
CA LEU A 30 -14.77 7.45 -8.41
C LEU A 30 -16.16 6.81 -8.25
N GLU A 31 -16.72 6.82 -7.04
CA GLU A 31 -18.11 6.39 -6.80
C GLU A 31 -19.11 7.31 -7.52
N SER A 32 -18.89 8.63 -7.48
CA SER A 32 -19.70 9.60 -8.22
C SER A 32 -19.62 9.38 -9.75
N ALA A 33 -18.52 8.84 -10.24
CA ALA A 33 -18.35 8.44 -11.64
C ALA A 33 -19.00 7.08 -11.99
N GLY A 34 -19.63 6.41 -11.03
CA GLY A 34 -20.35 5.14 -11.21
C GLY A 34 -19.50 3.89 -10.99
N HIS A 35 -18.30 4.01 -10.42
CA HIS A 35 -17.41 2.89 -10.14
C HIS A 35 -17.62 2.32 -8.73
N ARG A 36 -17.33 1.02 -8.55
CA ARG A 36 -17.31 0.38 -7.23
C ARG A 36 -15.92 0.49 -6.63
N ILE A 37 -15.80 0.91 -5.37
CA ILE A 37 -14.49 1.14 -4.72
C ILE A 37 -14.39 0.39 -3.40
N THR A 38 -13.36 -0.45 -3.28
CA THR A 38 -12.97 -1.10 -2.02
C THR A 38 -11.61 -0.57 -1.60
N ALA A 39 -11.48 -0.09 -0.36
CA ALA A 39 -10.23 0.43 0.20
C ALA A 39 -9.96 -0.26 1.55
N PRO A 40 -9.37 -1.48 1.54
CA PRO A 40 -9.16 -2.24 2.76
C PRO A 40 -8.03 -1.64 3.62
N ASP A 41 -8.12 -1.82 4.93
CA ASP A 41 -7.00 -1.66 5.84
C ASP A 41 -6.13 -2.92 5.81
N MET A 42 -4.83 -2.77 5.60
CA MET A 42 -3.87 -3.87 5.77
C MET A 42 -3.75 -4.27 7.25
N SER A 43 -3.12 -5.41 7.54
CA SER A 43 -2.94 -5.84 8.94
C SER A 43 -2.20 -4.77 9.75
N ALA A 44 -2.66 -4.50 10.97
CA ALA A 44 -2.11 -3.46 11.86
C ALA A 44 -2.08 -2.03 11.25
N SER A 45 -2.98 -1.75 10.31
CA SER A 45 -3.13 -0.45 9.65
C SER A 45 -4.56 0.10 9.83
N GLY A 46 -4.73 1.42 9.76
CA GLY A 46 -6.03 2.06 9.92
C GLY A 46 -6.74 1.65 11.22
N ILE A 47 -7.92 1.03 11.11
CA ILE A 47 -8.70 0.53 12.25
C ILE A 47 -8.53 -0.98 12.48
N ASN A 48 -7.61 -1.65 11.77
CA ASN A 48 -7.31 -3.05 11.97
C ASN A 48 -6.73 -3.28 13.38
N LEU A 49 -7.32 -4.21 14.14
CA LEU A 49 -6.99 -4.43 15.55
C LEU A 49 -5.69 -5.22 15.79
N LYS A 50 -5.08 -5.80 14.75
CA LYS A 50 -3.79 -6.49 14.91
C LYS A 50 -2.73 -5.51 15.36
N THR A 51 -1.86 -5.95 16.24
CA THR A 51 -0.68 -5.20 16.66
C THR A 51 0.48 -5.46 15.70
N LEU A 52 1.47 -4.56 15.67
CA LEU A 52 2.69 -4.75 14.87
C LEU A 52 3.45 -6.03 15.25
N ASN A 53 3.28 -6.56 16.46
CA ASN A 53 3.92 -7.79 16.90
C ASN A 53 3.35 -9.06 16.25
N GLU A 54 2.11 -8.99 15.76
CA GLU A 54 1.41 -10.08 15.10
C GLU A 54 1.66 -10.10 13.59
N VAL A 55 2.34 -9.08 13.06
CA VAL A 55 2.66 -8.95 11.64
C VAL A 55 4.18 -9.09 11.46
N ARG A 56 4.62 -10.24 10.96
CA ARG A 56 6.06 -10.57 10.87
C ARG A 56 6.59 -10.61 9.44
N THR A 57 5.70 -10.77 8.47
CA THR A 57 6.05 -10.83 7.05
C THR A 57 5.20 -9.87 6.22
N LEU A 58 5.66 -9.58 5.00
CA LEU A 58 4.86 -8.84 4.03
C LEU A 58 3.56 -9.57 3.70
N TYR A 59 3.55 -10.90 3.72
CA TYR A 59 2.33 -11.67 3.49
C TYR A 59 1.32 -11.48 4.63
N ASP A 60 1.76 -11.52 5.90
CA ASP A 60 0.91 -11.23 7.06
C ASP A 60 0.31 -9.82 6.96
N TYR A 61 1.13 -8.85 6.54
CA TYR A 61 0.70 -7.47 6.32
C TYR A 61 -0.38 -7.39 5.24
N THR A 62 -0.19 -8.12 4.14
CA THR A 62 -1.06 -8.11 2.95
C THR A 62 -2.29 -9.00 3.08
N LEU A 63 -2.44 -9.75 4.18
CA LEU A 63 -3.49 -10.75 4.34
C LEU A 63 -4.92 -10.21 4.03
N PRO A 64 -5.33 -9.01 4.48
CA PRO A 64 -6.65 -8.48 4.14
C PRO A 64 -6.89 -8.31 2.64
N LEU A 65 -5.86 -7.93 1.87
CA LEU A 65 -5.95 -7.88 0.41
C LEU A 65 -6.07 -9.28 -0.19
N MET A 66 -5.31 -10.26 0.33
CA MET A 66 -5.37 -11.65 -0.15
C MET A 66 -6.77 -12.26 0.05
N GLU A 67 -7.38 -12.00 1.21
CA GLU A 67 -8.74 -12.45 1.54
C GLU A 67 -9.78 -11.77 0.64
N LEU A 68 -9.65 -10.46 0.43
CA LEU A 68 -10.50 -9.71 -0.50
C LEU A 68 -10.43 -10.30 -1.91
N MET A 69 -9.22 -10.48 -2.45
CA MET A 69 -9.00 -11.02 -3.79
C MET A 69 -9.54 -12.46 -3.91
N ALA A 70 -9.35 -13.30 -2.89
CA ALA A 70 -9.91 -14.65 -2.86
C ALA A 70 -11.45 -14.65 -2.91
N SER A 71 -12.10 -13.71 -2.22
CA SER A 71 -13.56 -13.58 -2.15
C SER A 71 -14.23 -13.05 -3.43
N LEU A 72 -13.46 -12.47 -4.37
CA LEU A 72 -14.02 -11.96 -5.62
C LEU A 72 -14.67 -13.10 -6.44
N PRO A 73 -15.85 -12.87 -7.06
CA PRO A 73 -16.51 -13.82 -7.94
C PRO A 73 -15.60 -14.32 -9.08
N PRO A 74 -15.77 -15.57 -9.58
CA PRO A 74 -14.85 -16.19 -10.54
C PRO A 74 -14.60 -15.43 -11.86
N LYS A 75 -15.47 -14.50 -12.26
CA LYS A 75 -15.34 -13.71 -13.49
C LYS A 75 -15.11 -12.22 -13.23
N GLU A 76 -15.07 -11.82 -11.97
CA GLU A 76 -14.85 -10.42 -11.61
C GLU A 76 -13.36 -10.09 -11.69
N LYS A 77 -13.04 -9.02 -12.44
CA LYS A 77 -11.70 -8.46 -12.48
C LYS A 77 -11.70 -7.05 -11.88
N VAL A 78 -10.70 -6.76 -11.05
CA VAL A 78 -10.54 -5.45 -10.42
C VAL A 78 -9.43 -4.65 -11.07
N ILE A 79 -9.50 -3.33 -10.91
CA ILE A 79 -8.37 -2.41 -11.12
C ILE A 79 -7.69 -2.27 -9.78
N LEU A 80 -6.47 -2.78 -9.65
CA LEU A 80 -5.75 -2.78 -8.40
C LEU A 80 -4.79 -1.58 -8.36
N VAL A 81 -4.93 -0.70 -7.37
CA VAL A 81 -4.13 0.54 -7.27
C VAL A 81 -3.36 0.52 -5.95
N GLY A 82 -2.03 0.55 -6.03
CA GLY A 82 -1.15 0.55 -4.86
C GLY A 82 -0.40 1.87 -4.75
N HIS A 83 -0.48 2.52 -3.59
CA HIS A 83 0.28 3.73 -3.29
C HIS A 83 1.49 3.42 -2.41
N SER A 84 2.66 3.98 -2.74
CA SER A 84 3.89 3.82 -1.91
C SER A 84 4.20 2.32 -1.64
N LEU A 85 4.27 1.90 -0.37
CA LEU A 85 4.43 0.49 0.02
C LEU A 85 3.33 -0.43 -0.53
N GLY A 86 2.14 0.11 -0.83
CA GLY A 86 1.04 -0.60 -1.47
C GLY A 86 1.44 -1.32 -2.76
N GLY A 87 2.47 -0.85 -3.48
CA GLY A 87 2.99 -1.54 -4.66
C GLY A 87 3.57 -2.92 -4.35
N MET A 88 4.17 -3.13 -3.17
CA MET A 88 4.64 -4.44 -2.72
C MET A 88 3.47 -5.40 -2.46
N ASN A 89 2.38 -4.89 -1.88
CA ASN A 89 1.15 -5.65 -1.67
C ASN A 89 0.50 -6.06 -3.00
N LEU A 90 0.53 -5.15 -3.99
CA LEU A 90 0.07 -5.40 -5.36
C LEU A 90 0.83 -6.56 -6.00
N ALA A 91 2.16 -6.56 -5.93
CA ALA A 91 2.99 -7.61 -6.51
C ALA A 91 2.61 -9.01 -5.98
N LEU A 92 2.39 -9.15 -4.67
CA LEU A 92 1.90 -10.41 -4.09
C LEU A 92 0.52 -10.81 -4.63
N ALA A 93 -0.38 -9.84 -4.81
CA ALA A 93 -1.73 -10.14 -5.31
C ALA A 93 -1.72 -10.51 -6.79
N MET A 94 -0.82 -9.89 -7.56
CA MET A 94 -0.58 -10.19 -8.97
C MET A 94 -0.02 -11.59 -9.18
N ASP A 95 0.90 -12.03 -8.31
CA ASP A 95 1.46 -13.37 -8.37
C ASP A 95 0.42 -14.44 -8.03
N LYS A 96 -0.43 -14.18 -7.03
CA LYS A 96 -1.40 -15.15 -6.53
C LYS A 96 -2.74 -15.18 -7.28
N PHE A 97 -3.20 -14.04 -7.80
CA PHE A 97 -4.52 -13.89 -8.44
C PHE A 97 -4.46 -13.12 -9.78
N PRO A 98 -3.52 -13.44 -10.70
CA PRO A 98 -3.36 -12.71 -11.95
C PRO A 98 -4.65 -12.67 -12.79
N GLU A 99 -5.47 -13.71 -12.73
CA GLU A 99 -6.74 -13.84 -13.45
C GLU A 99 -7.82 -12.87 -12.96
N LYS A 100 -7.74 -12.38 -11.72
CA LYS A 100 -8.69 -11.46 -11.09
C LYS A 100 -8.31 -9.99 -11.24
N ILE A 101 -7.19 -9.69 -11.91
CA ILE A 101 -6.68 -8.32 -12.07
C ILE A 101 -6.79 -7.92 -13.54
N SER A 102 -7.46 -6.80 -13.80
CA SER A 102 -7.55 -6.22 -15.14
C SER A 102 -6.33 -5.36 -15.49
N VAL A 103 -5.87 -4.57 -14.51
CA VAL A 103 -4.66 -3.77 -14.56
C VAL A 103 -4.21 -3.49 -13.13
N ALA A 104 -2.89 -3.44 -12.93
CA ALA A 104 -2.27 -2.98 -11.69
C ALA A 104 -1.67 -1.59 -11.92
N VAL A 105 -1.98 -0.66 -11.02
CA VAL A 105 -1.53 0.75 -11.08
C VAL A 105 -0.62 1.02 -9.89
N PHE A 106 0.65 1.26 -10.16
CA PHE A 106 1.66 1.63 -9.17
C PHE A 106 1.70 3.16 -9.04
N LEU A 107 0.99 3.71 -8.06
CA LEU A 107 0.88 5.16 -7.84
C LEU A 107 1.97 5.63 -6.88
N ALA A 108 3.04 6.26 -7.39
CA ALA A 108 4.19 6.67 -6.58
C ALA A 108 4.66 5.55 -5.64
N ALA A 109 4.72 4.33 -6.19
CA ALA A 109 4.81 3.10 -5.43
C ALA A 109 6.08 2.31 -5.75
N PHE A 110 6.48 1.44 -4.83
CA PHE A 110 7.53 0.48 -5.09
C PHE A 110 7.02 -0.58 -6.07
N MET A 111 7.76 -0.79 -7.15
CA MET A 111 7.46 -1.82 -8.15
C MET A 111 8.63 -2.81 -8.16
N PRO A 112 8.50 -3.96 -7.47
CA PRO A 112 9.54 -4.98 -7.51
C PRO A 112 9.61 -5.62 -8.90
N ASP A 113 10.81 -6.03 -9.29
CA ASP A 113 11.01 -6.88 -10.45
C ASP A 113 10.95 -8.36 -10.07
N THR A 114 11.12 -9.24 -11.06
CA THR A 114 11.16 -10.70 -10.87
C THR A 114 12.57 -11.29 -10.92
N ALA A 115 13.59 -10.45 -11.08
CA ALA A 115 14.99 -10.86 -11.19
C ALA A 115 15.71 -10.86 -9.82
N HIS A 116 15.27 -10.00 -8.91
CA HIS A 116 15.84 -9.80 -7.58
C HIS A 116 14.89 -10.28 -6.47
N PRO A 117 15.38 -10.48 -5.23
CA PRO A 117 14.51 -10.68 -4.08
C PRO A 117 13.49 -9.54 -3.93
N PRO A 118 12.25 -9.79 -3.47
CA PRO A 118 11.23 -8.74 -3.37
C PRO A 118 11.65 -7.51 -2.54
N SER A 119 12.52 -7.67 -1.54
CA SER A 119 13.01 -6.56 -0.71
C SER A 119 14.00 -5.63 -1.44
N TYR A 120 14.57 -6.05 -2.57
CA TYR A 120 15.64 -5.32 -3.27
C TYR A 120 15.29 -3.86 -3.57
N VAL A 121 14.06 -3.60 -4.02
CA VAL A 121 13.62 -2.22 -4.34
C VAL A 121 13.58 -1.31 -3.10
N LEU A 122 13.27 -1.87 -1.92
CA LEU A 122 13.28 -1.14 -0.65
C LEU A 122 14.70 -0.94 -0.14
N GLU A 123 15.56 -1.95 -0.27
CA GLU A 123 16.98 -1.88 0.08
C GLU A 123 17.69 -0.80 -0.75
N GLN A 124 17.44 -0.76 -2.06
CA GLN A 124 17.96 0.26 -2.96
C GLN A 124 17.50 1.68 -2.58
N LEU A 125 16.26 1.85 -2.11
CA LEU A 125 15.82 3.15 -1.61
C LEU A 125 16.61 3.56 -0.39
N LEU A 126 16.76 2.66 0.60
CA LEU A 126 17.47 2.95 1.84
C LEU A 126 18.95 3.27 1.58
N GLU A 127 19.62 2.50 0.71
CA GLU A 127 21.02 2.72 0.33
C GLU A 127 21.25 4.06 -0.38
N ARG A 128 20.31 4.48 -1.24
CA ARG A 128 20.44 5.71 -2.04
C ARG A 128 20.02 6.97 -1.30
N THR A 129 19.33 6.84 -0.16
CA THR A 129 18.81 7.98 0.59
C THR A 129 19.80 8.40 1.66
N PRO A 130 20.48 9.56 1.52
CA PRO A 130 21.46 10.01 2.50
C PRO A 130 20.78 10.31 3.83
N ALA A 131 21.53 10.19 4.94
CA ALA A 131 21.00 10.32 6.29
C ALA A 131 20.26 11.66 6.52
N GLU A 132 20.77 12.74 5.93
CA GLU A 132 20.22 14.09 6.04
C GLU A 132 18.83 14.21 5.37
N ALA A 133 18.56 13.40 4.35
CA ALA A 133 17.27 13.41 3.65
C ALA A 133 16.12 12.88 4.53
N TRP A 134 16.43 12.10 5.58
CA TRP A 134 15.47 11.61 6.56
C TRP A 134 15.07 12.65 7.61
N MET A 135 15.78 13.78 7.69
CA MET A 135 15.50 14.92 8.57
C MET A 135 15.34 14.50 10.04
N ASP A 136 14.14 14.61 10.62
CA ASP A 136 13.82 14.25 12.01
C ASP A 136 13.22 12.83 12.17
N THR A 137 13.25 12.02 11.11
CA THR A 137 12.87 10.60 11.15
C THR A 137 13.84 9.81 12.01
N ARG A 138 13.31 8.92 12.85
CA ARG A 138 14.10 8.10 13.78
C ARG A 138 14.01 6.63 13.39
N PHE A 139 15.17 5.99 13.35
CA PHE A 139 15.30 4.54 13.23
C PHE A 139 15.62 3.97 14.60
N SER A 140 14.97 2.87 14.99
CA SER A 140 15.19 2.23 16.28
C SER A 140 15.12 0.72 16.15
N SER A 141 15.88 0.02 16.99
CA SER A 141 15.76 -1.44 17.10
C SER A 141 14.53 -1.79 17.94
N TYR A 142 13.80 -2.82 17.53
CA TYR A 142 12.66 -3.39 18.22
C TYR A 142 12.71 -4.93 18.15
N GLY A 143 11.95 -5.63 18.99
CA GLY A 143 11.95 -7.09 19.04
C GLY A 143 12.99 -7.67 20.00
N SER A 144 13.35 -8.95 19.82
CA SER A 144 14.27 -9.64 20.72
C SER A 144 15.73 -9.49 20.27
N PRO A 145 16.71 -9.52 21.20
CA PRO A 145 18.14 -9.35 20.85
C PRO A 145 18.68 -10.33 19.79
N GLY A 146 18.11 -11.53 19.70
CA GLY A 146 18.51 -12.54 18.70
C GLY A 146 17.85 -12.38 17.32
N LYS A 147 16.83 -11.52 17.19
CA LYS A 147 16.12 -11.22 15.95
C LYS A 147 15.67 -9.75 15.94
N PRO A 148 16.63 -8.80 15.91
CA PRO A 148 16.29 -7.38 15.95
C PRO A 148 15.51 -7.00 14.68
N LEU A 149 14.42 -6.28 14.86
CA LEU A 149 13.65 -5.63 13.82
C LEU A 149 13.95 -4.13 13.84
N THR A 150 13.80 -3.47 12.70
CA THR A 150 13.92 -2.01 12.63
C THR A 150 12.53 -1.39 12.65
N SER A 151 12.30 -0.46 13.56
CA SER A 151 11.15 0.45 13.53
C SER A 151 11.57 1.81 12.98
N ILE A 152 10.66 2.45 12.26
CA ILE A 152 10.85 3.78 11.67
C ILE A 152 9.74 4.67 12.20
N PHE A 153 10.12 5.75 12.87
CA PHE A 153 9.22 6.82 13.28
C PHE A 153 9.43 8.01 12.34
N LEU A 154 8.49 8.25 11.44
CA LEU A 154 8.53 9.36 10.50
C LEU A 154 8.33 10.68 11.23
N GLY A 155 9.33 11.56 11.18
CA GLY A 155 9.32 12.83 11.90
C GLY A 155 8.40 13.87 11.24
N PRO A 156 7.81 14.80 12.00
CA PRO A 156 6.89 15.81 11.45
C PRO A 156 7.55 16.74 10.43
N LYS A 157 8.85 17.07 10.54
CA LYS A 157 9.54 17.88 9.53
C LYS A 157 9.75 17.10 8.24
N PHE A 158 10.12 15.82 8.34
CA PHE A 158 10.20 14.94 7.17
C PHE A 158 8.84 14.81 6.48
N MET A 159 7.79 14.48 7.25
CA MET A 159 6.43 14.30 6.71
C MET A 159 5.93 15.55 5.99
N SER A 160 6.08 16.75 6.59
CA SER A 160 5.64 17.99 5.96
C SER A 160 6.46 18.37 4.72
N ALA A 161 7.77 18.10 4.72
CA ALA A 161 8.66 18.49 3.64
C ALA A 161 8.77 17.47 2.49
N ARG A 162 8.31 16.22 2.68
CA ARG A 162 8.52 15.11 1.73
C ARG A 162 7.29 14.29 1.39
N LEU A 163 6.33 14.15 2.31
CA LEU A 163 5.15 13.30 2.10
C LEU A 163 3.87 14.11 1.87
N TYR A 164 3.73 15.25 2.54
CA TYR A 164 2.49 16.05 2.54
C TYR A 164 2.71 17.51 2.13
N GLN A 165 3.80 17.81 1.45
CA GLN A 165 4.16 19.15 0.98
C GLN A 165 3.13 19.75 -0.01
N LEU A 166 2.27 18.92 -0.60
CA LEU A 166 1.18 19.33 -1.50
C LEU A 166 -0.21 19.09 -0.90
N CYS A 167 -0.30 18.69 0.37
CA CYS A 167 -1.60 18.50 1.02
C CYS A 167 -2.20 19.84 1.42
N SER A 168 -3.48 20.04 1.10
CA SER A 168 -4.28 21.15 1.63
C SER A 168 -4.58 20.94 3.12
N ALA A 169 -4.79 22.03 3.85
CA ALA A 169 -5.10 22.02 5.28
C ALA A 169 -6.57 21.64 5.61
N GLU A 170 -7.26 20.98 4.67
CA GLU A 170 -8.69 20.66 4.75
C GLU A 170 -9.08 19.79 5.95
#